data_AF-A0A1S2K7T1-F1
#
_entry.id   AF-A0A1S2K7T1-F1
#
_cell.length_a   1.000
_cell.length_b   1.000
_cell.length_c   1.000
_cell.angle_alpha   90.00
_cell.angle_beta   90.00
_cell.angle_gamma   90.00
#
_symmetry.space_group_name_H-M   'P 1'
#
loop_
_entity.id
_entity.type
_entity.pdbx_description
1 polymer ?
#
loop_
_entity_poly.entity_id
_entity_poly.type
_entity_poly.pdbx_seq_one_letter_code
_entity_poly.pdbx_strand_id
1 'polypeptide(L)'
;MTTPTPAPARPTPLDLANRAAGRAVTQGAVRLPDHEPFRLLWERGILRSSLIGHHRLVALALATHADYATGHIPRRRQPFLDGLMAETRLSRGQVAVALTALLERGGVRRAPSRDRYRAYEVCPLRLAIPAVLMPALRRR
;
A
#
# COMPACT_ATOMS: atom_id res chain seq x y z
N MET A 1 44.13 20.21 5.43
CA MET A 1 42.77 20.59 5.00
C MET A 1 41.82 19.49 5.41
N THR A 2 41.07 19.67 6.51
CA THR A 2 40.10 18.69 7.03
C THR A 2 38.69 19.25 6.87
N THR A 3 37.89 18.61 6.01
CA THR A 3 36.49 18.97 5.73
C THR A 3 35.59 18.56 6.91
N PRO A 4 34.70 19.43 7.43
CA PRO A 4 33.79 19.05 8.51
C PRO A 4 32.63 18.18 7.99
N THR A 5 32.45 17.01 8.60
CA THR A 5 31.31 16.10 8.39
C THR A 5 30.01 16.75 8.90
N PRO A 6 28.94 16.84 8.09
CA PRO A 6 27.68 17.42 8.54
C PRO A 6 27.01 16.52 9.60
N ALA A 7 26.63 17.12 10.71
CA ALA A 7 25.91 16.45 11.80
C ALA A 7 24.51 15.99 11.34
N PRO A 8 24.02 14.81 11.78
CA PRO A 8 22.71 14.31 11.39
C PRO A 8 21.60 15.21 11.95
N ALA A 9 20.70 15.66 11.08
CA ALA A 9 19.55 16.47 11.44
C ALA A 9 18.67 15.74 12.49
N ARG A 10 18.26 16.45 13.54
CA ARG A 10 17.34 15.90 14.56
C ARG A 10 15.98 15.60 13.91
N PRO A 11 15.43 14.39 14.09
CA PRO A 11 14.15 14.03 13.52
C PRO A 11 13.04 14.90 14.11
N THR A 12 12.12 15.35 13.25
CA THR A 12 10.96 16.13 13.67
C THR A 12 9.91 15.24 14.35
N PRO A 13 8.98 15.82 15.13
CA PRO A 13 7.83 15.07 15.66
C PRO A 13 7.04 14.32 14.57
N LEU A 14 6.93 14.91 13.37
CA LEU A 14 6.29 14.28 12.22
C LEU A 14 7.10 13.08 11.69
N ASP A 15 8.44 13.16 11.71
CA ASP A 15 9.30 12.02 11.37
C ASP A 15 9.14 10.88 12.36
N LEU A 16 8.98 11.17 13.66
CA LEU A 16 8.72 10.16 14.69
C LEU A 16 7.34 9.51 14.52
N ALA A 17 6.30 10.29 14.21
CA ALA A 17 4.97 9.76 13.91
C ALA A 17 4.99 8.85 12.67
N ASN A 18 5.67 9.27 11.59
CA ASN A 18 5.87 8.46 10.39
C ASN A 18 6.70 7.20 10.67
N ARG A 19 7.68 7.25 11.59
CA ARG A 19 8.48 6.08 11.99
C ARG A 19 7.70 5.11 12.86
N ALA A 20 6.81 5.61 13.72
CA ALA A 20 5.94 4.79 14.57
C ALA A 20 4.85 4.11 13.73
N ALA A 21 4.20 4.86 12.83
CA ALA A 21 3.29 4.30 11.83
C ALA A 21 4.02 3.30 10.92
N GLY A 22 5.24 3.65 10.50
CA GLY A 22 6.15 2.75 9.79
C GLY A 22 6.36 1.44 10.54
N ARG A 23 6.81 1.48 11.81
CA ARG A 23 7.12 0.29 12.64
C ARG A 23 5.91 -0.57 12.99
N ALA A 24 4.77 0.04 13.36
CA ALA A 24 3.53 -0.69 13.61
C ALA A 24 3.04 -1.44 12.36
N VAL A 25 3.39 -0.91 11.18
CA VAL A 25 3.09 -1.52 9.89
C VAL A 25 4.22 -2.49 9.45
N THR A 26 5.50 -2.27 9.77
CA THR A 26 6.62 -3.18 9.42
C THR A 26 6.50 -4.56 10.09
N GLN A 27 5.83 -4.67 11.24
CA GLN A 27 5.48 -5.97 11.85
C GLN A 27 4.39 -6.75 11.07
N GLY A 28 3.93 -6.23 9.94
CA GLY A 28 2.95 -6.85 9.06
C GLY A 28 3.48 -7.96 8.15
N ALA A 29 4.49 -8.73 8.56
CA ALA A 29 4.51 -10.15 8.20
C ALA A 29 3.53 -10.84 9.15
N VAL A 30 2.25 -10.45 9.08
CA VAL A 30 1.22 -11.15 9.84
C VAL A 30 1.25 -12.57 9.31
N ARG A 31 1.50 -13.56 10.17
CA ARG A 31 1.29 -14.96 9.84
C ARG A 31 -0.17 -15.06 9.39
N LEU A 32 -0.36 -15.11 8.07
CA LEU A 32 -1.64 -15.43 7.45
C LEU A 32 -2.08 -16.75 8.09
N PRO A 33 -3.39 -16.98 8.33
CA PRO A 33 -3.85 -18.30 8.71
C PRO A 33 -3.20 -19.31 7.75
N ASP A 34 -2.54 -20.34 8.29
CA ASP A 34 -1.36 -21.02 7.71
C ASP A 34 -1.57 -21.67 6.32
N HIS A 35 -2.75 -21.51 5.71
CA HIS A 35 -3.15 -22.13 4.45
C HIS A 35 -3.88 -21.20 3.46
N GLU A 36 -4.22 -19.95 3.82
CA GLU A 36 -4.96 -19.08 2.90
C GLU A 36 -4.04 -18.13 2.08
N PRO A 37 -4.16 -18.12 0.74
CA PRO A 37 -3.38 -17.24 -0.12
C PRO A 37 -3.60 -15.76 0.20
N PHE A 38 -2.52 -14.96 0.20
CA PHE A 38 -2.57 -13.53 0.52
C PHE A 38 -3.63 -12.79 -0.32
N ARG A 39 -3.64 -13.00 -1.64
CA ARG A 39 -4.55 -12.27 -2.53
C ARG A 39 -6.01 -12.55 -2.22
N LEU A 40 -6.35 -13.78 -1.84
CA LEU A 40 -7.71 -14.16 -1.45
C LEU A 40 -8.16 -13.42 -0.18
N LEU A 41 -7.30 -13.37 0.84
CA LEU A 41 -7.57 -12.66 2.08
C LEU A 41 -7.67 -11.15 1.86
N TRP A 42 -6.80 -10.61 0.99
CA TRP A 42 -6.81 -9.22 0.57
C TRP A 42 -8.13 -8.82 -0.10
N GLU A 43 -8.54 -9.56 -1.14
CA GLU A 43 -9.78 -9.30 -1.88
C GLU A 43 -11.00 -9.38 -0.97
N ARG A 44 -11.09 -10.39 -0.09
CA ARG A 44 -12.15 -10.51 0.92
C ARG A 44 -12.17 -9.30 1.86
N GLY A 45 -11.01 -8.86 2.32
CA GLY A 45 -10.86 -7.68 3.18
C GLY A 45 -11.35 -6.41 2.49
N ILE A 46 -11.00 -6.22 1.22
CA ILE A 46 -11.46 -5.09 0.41
C ILE A 46 -12.96 -5.11 0.21
N LEU A 47 -13.54 -6.26 -0.15
CA LEU A 47 -14.98 -6.42 -0.36
C LEU A 47 -15.80 -6.15 0.90
N ARG A 48 -15.28 -6.52 2.08
CA ARG A 48 -15.91 -6.28 3.39
C ARG A 48 -15.59 -4.92 4.00
N SER A 49 -14.69 -4.14 3.41
CA SER A 49 -14.26 -2.85 3.96
C SER A 49 -15.32 -1.76 3.78
N SER A 50 -15.23 -0.71 4.59
CA SER A 50 -16.01 0.53 4.44
C SER A 50 -15.49 1.48 3.34
N LEU A 51 -14.59 1.00 2.47
CA LEU A 51 -14.12 1.79 1.32
C LEU A 51 -15.29 2.12 0.38
N ILE A 52 -15.27 3.31 -0.20
CA ILE A 52 -16.25 3.68 -1.23
C ILE A 52 -16.00 2.89 -2.53
N GLY A 53 -17.01 2.83 -3.40
CA GLY A 53 -17.04 1.92 -4.54
C GLY A 53 -15.79 1.99 -5.44
N HIS A 54 -15.38 3.19 -5.85
CA HIS A 54 -14.21 3.34 -6.71
C HIS A 54 -12.87 3.04 -5.99
N HIS A 55 -12.79 3.22 -4.66
CA HIS A 55 -11.62 2.79 -3.90
C HIS A 55 -11.49 1.27 -3.89
N ARG A 56 -12.61 0.54 -3.72
CA ARG A 56 -12.62 -0.92 -3.82
C ARG A 56 -12.21 -1.37 -5.22
N LEU A 57 -12.73 -0.73 -6.27
CA LEU A 57 -12.39 -1.04 -7.66
C LEU A 57 -10.88 -0.92 -7.91
N VAL A 58 -10.25 0.19 -7.50
CA VAL A 58 -8.79 0.38 -7.63
C VAL A 58 -8.01 -0.67 -6.83
N ALA A 59 -8.46 -1.00 -5.62
CA ALA A 59 -7.81 -2.00 -4.80
C ALA A 59 -7.87 -3.42 -5.40
N LEU A 60 -8.99 -3.78 -6.03
CA LEU A 60 -9.17 -5.04 -6.73
C LEU A 60 -8.36 -5.07 -8.04
N ALA A 61 -8.32 -3.96 -8.80
CA ALA A 61 -7.47 -3.84 -9.98
C ALA A 61 -5.99 -4.05 -9.63
N LEU A 62 -5.49 -3.40 -8.57
CA LEU A 62 -4.15 -3.63 -8.03
C LEU A 62 -3.88 -5.10 -7.69
N ALA A 63 -4.88 -5.80 -7.14
CA ALA A 63 -4.75 -7.21 -6.77
C ALA A 63 -4.53 -8.14 -7.98
N THR A 64 -5.01 -7.76 -9.18
CA THR A 64 -4.80 -8.56 -10.40
C THR A 64 -3.32 -8.68 -10.79
N HIS A 65 -2.51 -7.69 -10.43
CA HIS A 65 -1.08 -7.63 -10.72
C HIS A 65 -0.20 -8.31 -9.66
N ALA A 66 -0.78 -8.59 -8.49
CA ALA A 66 -0.07 -9.15 -7.37
C ALA A 66 0.06 -10.67 -7.47
N ASP A 67 1.18 -11.19 -6.98
CA ASP A 67 1.37 -12.61 -6.76
C ASP A 67 0.33 -13.16 -5.77
N TYR A 68 -0.24 -14.31 -6.11
CA TYR A 68 -1.38 -14.87 -5.39
C TYR A 68 -1.06 -15.24 -3.94
N ALA A 69 0.14 -15.80 -3.72
CA ALA A 69 0.57 -16.29 -2.41
C ALA A 69 1.12 -15.16 -1.53
N THR A 70 1.89 -14.23 -2.11
CA THR A 70 2.68 -13.25 -1.36
C THR A 70 2.10 -11.83 -1.36
N GLY A 71 1.18 -11.50 -2.28
CA GLY A 71 0.69 -10.14 -2.47
C GLY A 71 1.72 -9.17 -3.07
N HIS A 72 2.91 -9.66 -3.41
CA HIS A 72 3.94 -8.85 -4.02
C HIS A 72 3.59 -8.54 -5.47
N ILE A 73 3.74 -7.28 -5.90
CA ILE A 73 3.59 -6.89 -7.30
C ILE A 73 4.99 -6.79 -7.92
N PRO A 74 5.38 -7.73 -8.82
CA PRO A 74 6.68 -7.68 -9.48
C PRO A 74 6.88 -6.36 -10.24
N ARG A 75 8.11 -5.86 -10.31
CA ARG A 75 8.40 -4.56 -10.95
C ARG A 75 7.86 -4.44 -12.38
N ARG A 76 7.93 -5.53 -13.17
CA ARG A 76 7.40 -5.61 -14.54
C ARG A 76 5.87 -5.64 -14.66
N ARG A 77 5.17 -5.83 -13.55
CA ARG A 77 3.70 -5.87 -13.45
C ARG A 77 3.17 -4.70 -12.62
N GLN A 78 3.98 -3.69 -12.33
CA GLN A 78 3.49 -2.51 -11.64
C GLN A 78 2.56 -1.76 -12.60
N PRO A 79 1.26 -1.62 -12.30
CA PRO A 79 0.35 -0.92 -13.20
C PRO A 79 0.62 0.60 -13.18
N PHE A 80 1.22 1.11 -12.10
CA PHE A 80 1.36 2.54 -11.82
C PHE A 80 0.02 3.28 -12.00
N LEU A 81 0.05 4.61 -12.00
CA LEU A 81 -1.17 5.39 -12.09
C LEU A 81 -1.89 5.18 -13.44
N ASP A 82 -1.16 5.19 -14.56
CA ASP A 82 -1.75 5.15 -15.89
C ASP A 82 -2.37 3.78 -16.22
N GLY A 83 -1.73 2.68 -15.81
CA GLY A 83 -2.30 1.34 -15.98
C GLY A 83 -3.58 1.16 -15.17
N LEU A 84 -3.61 1.66 -13.94
CA LEU A 84 -4.83 1.63 -13.11
C LEU A 84 -5.95 2.48 -13.70
N MET A 85 -5.64 3.64 -14.30
CA MET A 85 -6.64 4.44 -15.02
C MET A 85 -7.21 3.68 -16.22
N ALA A 86 -6.35 3.02 -17.01
CA ALA A 86 -6.77 2.24 -18.17
C ALA A 86 -7.68 1.07 -17.78
N GLU A 87 -7.35 0.36 -16.71
CA GLU A 87 -8.10 -0.81 -16.22
C GLU A 87 -9.43 -0.44 -15.55
N THR A 88 -9.44 0.62 -14.76
CA THR A 88 -10.63 1.01 -13.97
C THR A 88 -11.53 2.01 -14.68
N ARG A 89 -11.05 2.61 -15.78
CA ARG A 89 -11.71 3.73 -16.48
C ARG A 89 -12.00 4.95 -15.59
N LEU A 90 -11.31 5.05 -14.45
CA LEU A 90 -11.41 6.18 -13.54
C LEU A 90 -10.49 7.33 -13.97
N SER A 91 -10.83 8.54 -13.55
CA SER A 91 -9.95 9.69 -13.76
C SER A 91 -8.69 9.57 -12.91
N ARG A 92 -7.63 10.25 -13.35
CA ARG A 92 -6.35 10.33 -12.63
C ARG A 92 -6.52 10.74 -11.17
N GLY A 93 -7.38 11.73 -10.91
CA GLY A 93 -7.68 12.21 -9.56
C GLY A 93 -8.36 11.15 -8.70
N GLN A 94 -9.34 10.43 -9.26
CA GLN A 94 -10.04 9.34 -8.55
C GLN A 94 -9.09 8.21 -8.19
N VAL A 95 -8.20 7.79 -9.10
CA VAL A 95 -7.20 6.75 -8.80
C VAL A 95 -6.20 7.24 -7.74
N ALA A 96 -5.71 8.47 -7.85
CA ALA A 96 -4.77 9.02 -6.87
C ALA A 96 -5.39 9.13 -5.46
N VAL A 97 -6.65 9.55 -5.35
CA VAL A 97 -7.40 9.61 -4.10
C VAL A 97 -7.61 8.21 -3.53
N ALA A 98 -7.99 7.24 -4.36
CA ALA A 98 -8.14 5.85 -3.95
C ALA A 98 -6.82 5.25 -3.41
N LEU A 99 -5.71 5.44 -4.13
CA LEU A 99 -4.39 4.98 -3.71
C LEU A 99 -3.94 5.64 -2.40
N THR A 100 -4.26 6.92 -2.21
CA THR A 100 -3.95 7.65 -0.97
C THR A 100 -4.76 7.11 0.20
N ALA A 101 -6.07 6.90 0.03
CA ALA A 101 -6.90 6.28 1.06
C ALA A 101 -6.44 4.86 1.41
N LEU A 102 -5.99 4.07 0.42
CA LEU A 102 -5.42 2.75 0.66
C LEU A 102 -4.08 2.82 1.39
N LEU A 103 -3.22 3.78 1.06
CA LEU A 103 -1.95 4.01 1.76
C LEU A 103 -2.17 4.39 3.23
N GLU A 104 -3.05 5.36 3.49
CA GLU A 104 -3.38 5.84 4.84
C GLU A 104 -4.00 4.74 5.72
N ARG A 105 -4.83 3.88 5.12
CA ARG A 105 -5.45 2.75 5.82
C ARG A 105 -4.54 1.53 5.95
N GLY A 106 -3.29 1.63 5.47
CA GLY A 106 -2.30 0.55 5.53
C GLY A 106 -2.56 -0.61 4.57
N GLY A 107 -3.41 -0.40 3.57
CA GLY A 107 -3.77 -1.37 2.55
C GLY A 107 -2.74 -1.50 1.41
N VAL A 108 -2.01 -0.43 1.16
CA VAL A 108 -0.92 -0.41 0.17
C VAL A 108 0.31 0.21 0.83
N ARG A 109 1.49 -0.25 0.41
CA ARG A 109 2.77 0.39 0.70
C ARG A 109 3.39 0.89 -0.57
N ARG A 110 4.13 1.98 -0.45
CA ARG A 110 4.89 2.58 -1.53
C ARG A 110 6.30 2.85 -1.04
N ALA A 111 7.28 2.75 -1.93
CA ALA A 111 8.62 3.24 -1.64
C ALA A 111 8.58 4.75 -1.31
N PRO A 112 9.44 5.26 -0.41
CA PRO A 112 9.53 6.69 -0.15
C PRO A 112 9.92 7.44 -1.44
N SER A 113 9.25 8.56 -1.70
CA SER A 113 9.49 9.44 -2.85
C SER A 113 9.78 10.85 -2.37
N ARG A 114 10.72 11.54 -3.02
CA ARG A 114 10.92 12.99 -2.82
C ARG A 114 9.82 13.82 -3.46
N ASP A 115 9.26 13.33 -4.56
CA ASP A 115 8.14 13.96 -5.26
C ASP A 115 6.85 13.23 -4.91
N ARG A 116 6.00 13.88 -4.10
CA ARG A 116 4.71 13.33 -3.68
C ARG A 116 3.69 13.29 -4.82
N TYR A 117 3.77 14.23 -5.76
CA TYR A 117 2.82 14.36 -6.86
C TYR A 117 3.00 13.25 -7.88
N ARG A 118 4.26 12.90 -8.20
CA ARG A 118 4.59 11.82 -9.14
C ARG A 118 4.74 10.45 -8.49
N ALA A 119 4.62 10.36 -7.19
CA ALA A 119 4.96 9.12 -6.49
C ALA A 119 4.11 7.91 -6.96
N TYR A 120 2.87 8.08 -7.40
CA TYR A 120 2.09 6.97 -7.96
C TYR A 120 2.42 6.62 -9.42
N GLU A 121 3.12 7.50 -10.14
CA GLU A 121 3.60 7.25 -11.50
C GLU A 121 4.86 6.38 -11.50
N VAL A 122 5.73 6.56 -10.50
CA VAL A 122 7.10 6.00 -10.55
C VAL A 122 7.42 5.06 -9.39
N CYS A 123 6.73 5.15 -8.26
CA CYS A 123 7.10 4.34 -7.10
C CYS A 123 6.37 2.99 -7.12
N PRO A 124 7.10 1.88 -6.96
CA PRO A 124 6.49 0.57 -6.84
C PRO A 124 5.51 0.49 -5.67
N LEU A 125 4.35 -0.10 -5.93
CA LEU A 125 3.31 -0.37 -4.95
C LEU A 125 3.41 -1.82 -4.48
N ARG A 126 3.03 -2.07 -3.23
CA ARG A 126 2.91 -3.39 -2.63
C ARG A 126 1.61 -3.48 -1.86
N LEU A 127 0.91 -4.61 -1.97
CA LEU A 127 -0.25 -4.86 -1.13
C LEU A 127 0.20 -5.11 0.31
N ALA A 128 -0.65 -4.73 1.27
CA ALA A 128 -0.45 -5.02 2.67
C ALA A 128 -1.81 -5.23 3.31
N ILE A 129 -1.99 -6.29 4.10
CA ILE A 129 -3.23 -6.48 4.86
C ILE A 129 -3.12 -5.67 6.16
N PRO A 130 -3.99 -4.67 6.41
CA PRO A 130 -4.02 -3.95 7.67
C PRO A 130 -4.26 -4.92 8.84
N ALA A 131 -3.50 -4.76 9.92
CA ALA A 131 -3.66 -5.57 11.12
C ALA A 131 -5.09 -5.51 11.68
N VAL A 132 -5.77 -4.37 11.51
CA VAL A 132 -7.16 -4.16 11.94
C VAL A 132 -8.19 -5.04 11.21
N LEU A 133 -7.87 -5.52 10.00
CA LEU A 133 -8.76 -6.40 9.23
C LEU A 133 -8.58 -7.88 9.58
N MET A 134 -7.49 -8.24 10.26
CA MET A 134 -7.17 -9.64 10.57
C MET A 134 -8.20 -10.36 11.45
N PRO A 135 -8.77 -9.75 12.51
CA PRO A 135 -9.80 -10.43 13.31
C PRO A 135 -11.06 -10.77 12.51
N ALA A 136 -11.48 -9.88 11.60
CA ALA A 136 -12.64 -10.08 10.75
C ALA A 136 -12.41 -11.13 9.64
N LEU A 137 -11.15 -11.31 9.23
CA LEU A 137 -10.75 -12.33 8.26
C LEU A 137 -10.58 -13.73 8.87
N ARG A 138 -10.41 -13.83 10.21
CA ARG A 138 -10.28 -15.10 10.94
C ARG A 138 -11.62 -15.73 11.32
N ARG A 139 -12.71 -14.98 11.33
CA ARG A 139 -14.04 -15.49 11.68
C ARG A 139 -14.68 -16.12 10.44
N ARG A 140 -14.74 -17.45 10.43
CA ARG A 140 -15.50 -18.28 9.48
C ARG A 140 -16.98 -18.30 9.86
#